data_AF-A0A0P9UUT7-F1
#
_entry.id   AF-A0A0P9UUT7-F1
#
_cell.length_a   1.000
_cell.length_b   1.000
_cell.length_c   1.000
_cell.angle_alpha   90.00
_cell.angle_beta   90.00
_cell.angle_gamma   90.00
#
_symmetry.space_group_name_H-M   'P 1'
#
loop_
_entity.id
_entity.type
_entity.pdbx_description
1 polymer ?
#
loop_
_entity_poly.entity_id
_entity_poly.type
_entity_poly.pdbx_seq_one_letter_code
_entity_poly.pdbx_strand_id
1 'polypeptide(L)'
;MIAQSIFAAIHLTGSSIFIWGGWKVFLKNPPLLAGLILALGGVLAYFIGLLIRQKTIYNYTIKTNCAHLEYYLHYPDFASSFFKGIAIA
;
A
#
# COMPACT_ATOMS: atom_id res chain seq x y z
N MET A 1 7.48 -3.51 3.42
CA MET A 1 7.53 -2.27 2.63
C MET A 1 8.06 -2.54 1.24
N ILE A 2 9.31 -3.00 1.07
CA ILE A 2 9.89 -3.31 -0.26
C ILE A 2 9.00 -4.24 -1.09
N ALA A 3 8.56 -5.39 -0.56
CA ALA A 3 7.70 -6.31 -1.29
C ALA A 3 6.35 -5.69 -1.74
N GLN A 4 5.67 -4.95 -0.86
CA GLN A 4 4.41 -4.29 -1.18
C GLN A 4 4.58 -3.17 -2.22
N SER A 5 5.68 -2.42 -2.15
CA SER A 5 6.02 -1.42 -3.16
C SER A 5 6.30 -2.08 -4.51
N ILE A 6 6.99 -3.22 -4.53
CA ILE A 6 7.22 -4.01 -5.75
C ILE A 6 5.89 -4.52 -6.32
N PHE A 7 5.01 -5.08 -5.49
CA PHE A 7 3.70 -5.55 -5.94
C PHE A 7 2.83 -4.41 -6.49
N ALA A 8 2.82 -3.24 -5.85
CA ALA A 8 2.12 -2.06 -6.35
C ALA A 8 2.67 -1.61 -7.71
N ALA A 9 4.00 -1.60 -7.89
CA ALA A 9 4.64 -1.26 -9.14
C ALA A 9 4.29 -2.27 -10.25
N ILE A 10 4.41 -3.57 -9.98
CA ILE A 10 4.04 -4.64 -10.93
C ILE A 10 2.56 -4.51 -11.31
N HIS A 11 1.68 -4.25 -10.34
CA HIS A 11 0.25 -4.08 -10.59
C HIS A 11 -0.04 -2.90 -11.50
N LEU A 12 0.60 -1.74 -11.27
CA LEU A 12 0.48 -0.56 -12.13
C LEU A 12 0.95 -0.82 -13.55
N THR A 13 2.13 -1.43 -13.71
CA THR A 13 2.71 -1.74 -15.02
C THR A 13 1.85 -2.76 -15.77
N GLY A 14 1.48 -3.86 -15.12
CA GLY A 14 0.64 -4.91 -15.72
C GLY A 14 -0.73 -4.38 -16.13
N SER A 15 -1.37 -3.59 -15.26
CA SER A 15 -2.65 -2.93 -15.55
C SER A 15 -2.57 -2.01 -16.76
N SER A 16 -1.49 -1.22 -16.86
CA SER A 16 -1.27 -0.29 -17.97
C SER A 16 -1.11 -1.03 -19.30
N ILE A 17 -0.31 -2.11 -19.32
CA ILE A 17 -0.09 -2.95 -20.50
C ILE A 17 -1.41 -3.63 -20.92
N PHE A 18 -2.18 -4.14 -19.97
CA PHE A 18 -3.45 -4.81 -20.24
C PHE A 18 -4.49 -3.85 -20.86
N ILE A 19 -4.64 -2.66 -20.30
CA ILE A 19 -5.55 -1.63 -20.83
C ILE A 19 -5.10 -1.19 -22.22
N TRP A 20 -3.80 -0.96 -22.42
CA TRP A 20 -3.25 -0.58 -23.71
C TRP A 20 -3.48 -1.67 -24.78
N GLY A 21 -3.20 -2.94 -24.47
CA GLY A 21 -3.43 -4.05 -25.39
C GLY A 21 -4.91 -4.27 -25.73
N GLY A 22 -5.80 -4.06 -24.77
CA GLY A 22 -7.25 -4.19 -24.94
C GLY A 22 -7.97 -2.93 -25.46
N TRP A 23 -7.25 -1.85 -25.76
CA TRP A 23 -7.82 -0.51 -26.01
C TRP A 23 -9.00 -0.51 -26.99
N LYS A 24 -8.93 -1.24 -28.11
CA LYS A 24 -10.02 -1.30 -29.11
C LYS A 24 -11.31 -1.94 -28.56
N VAL A 25 -11.19 -2.90 -27.64
CA VAL A 25 -12.35 -3.54 -27.00
C VAL A 25 -12.98 -2.59 -25.99
N PHE A 26 -12.15 -1.91 -25.20
CA PHE A 26 -12.58 -0.95 -24.19
C PHE A 26 -13.24 0.30 -24.79
N LEU A 27 -12.74 0.78 -25.94
CA LEU A 27 -13.40 1.87 -26.67
C LEU A 27 -14.80 1.50 -27.15
N LYS A 28 -15.02 0.24 -27.54
CA LYS A 28 -16.34 -0.25 -27.98
C LYS A 28 -17.30 -0.50 -26.81
N ASN A 29 -16.78 -0.73 -25.60
CA ASN A 29 -17.57 -0.95 -24.40
C ASN A 29 -17.00 -0.15 -23.21
N PRO A 30 -17.28 1.17 -23.13
CA PRO A 30 -16.76 2.03 -22.07
C PRO A 30 -17.17 1.61 -20.65
N PRO A 31 -18.39 1.09 -20.39
CA PRO A 31 -18.75 0.58 -19.06
C PRO A 31 -17.83 -0.55 -18.58
N LEU A 32 -17.40 -1.44 -19.48
CA LEU A 32 -16.45 -2.51 -19.16
C LEU A 32 -15.10 -1.93 -18.71
N LEU A 33 -14.61 -0.88 -19.38
CA LEU A 33 -13.38 -0.19 -19.00
C LEU A 33 -13.52 0.46 -17.62
N ALA A 34 -14.65 1.12 -17.35
CA ALA A 34 -14.91 1.74 -16.05
C ALA A 34 -14.92 0.70 -14.92
N GLY A 35 -15.60 -0.44 -15.12
CA GLY A 35 -15.60 -1.55 -14.15
C GLY A 35 -14.22 -2.14 -13.92
N LEU A 36 -13.42 -2.29 -14.97
CA LEU A 36 -12.04 -2.76 -14.89
C LEU A 36 -11.15 -1.78 -14.11
N ILE A 37 -11.24 -0.47 -14.41
CA ILE A 37 -10.48 0.57 -13.68
C ILE A 37 -10.83 0.54 -12.19
N LEU A 38 -12.13 0.40 -11.85
CA LEU A 38 -12.57 0.31 -10.46
C LEU A 38 -11.97 -0.91 -9.76
N ALA A 39 -12.01 -2.08 -10.40
CA ALA A 39 -11.45 -3.31 -9.86
C ALA A 39 -9.93 -3.22 -9.65
N LEU A 40 -9.20 -2.72 -10.65
CA LEU A 40 -7.74 -2.52 -10.57
C LEU A 40 -7.37 -1.46 -9.53
N GLY A 41 -8.16 -0.40 -9.43
CA GLY A 41 -8.01 0.66 -8.43
C GLY A 41 -8.21 0.14 -7.00
N GLY A 42 -9.19 -0.75 -6.79
CA GLY A 42 -9.40 -1.39 -5.49
C GLY A 42 -8.22 -2.24 -5.04
N VAL A 43 -7.63 -3.02 -5.95
CA VAL A 43 -6.41 -3.81 -5.67
C VAL A 43 -5.22 -2.90 -5.36
N LEU A 44 -5.06 -1.80 -6.10
CA LEU A 44 -4.00 -0.82 -5.84
C LEU A 44 -4.19 -0.15 -4.46
N ALA A 45 -5.41 0.24 -4.13
CA ALA A 45 -5.75 0.83 -2.84
C ALA A 45 -5.42 -0.12 -1.68
N TYR A 46 -5.64 -1.43 -1.85
CA TYR A 46 -5.25 -2.44 -0.88
C TYR A 46 -3.73 -2.45 -0.63
N PHE A 47 -2.91 -2.45 -1.68
CA PHE A 47 -1.44 -2.42 -1.53
C PHE A 47 -0.95 -1.11 -0.90
N ILE A 48 -1.58 0.03 -1.23
CA ILE A 48 -1.26 1.33 -0.62
C ILE A 48 -1.63 1.32 0.87
N GLY A 49 -2.83 0.85 1.25
CA GLY A 49 -3.24 0.76 2.65
C GLY A 49 -2.28 -0.12 3.47
N LEU A 50 -1.81 -1.21 2.87
CA LEU A 50 -0.79 -2.06 3.48
C LEU A 50 0.57 -1.38 3.69
N LEU A 51 0.98 -0.48 2.78
CA LEU A 51 2.21 0.31 2.93
C LEU A 51 2.11 1.33 4.08
N ILE A 52 0.92 1.88 4.24
CA ILE A 52 0.57 2.91 5.22
C ILE A 52 0.33 2.30 6.62
N ARG A 53 0.09 0.98 6.70
CA ARG A 53 -0.17 0.25 7.94
C ARG A 53 0.89 0.56 9.02
N GLN A 54 0.39 0.96 10.19
CA GLN A 54 1.17 1.15 11.40
C GLN A 54 1.95 -0.12 11.75
N LYS A 55 3.22 0.05 12.08
CA LYS A 55 4.10 -1.04 12.52
C LYS A 55 4.43 -0.89 13.99
N THR A 56 4.55 -2.03 14.65
CA THR A 56 5.10 -2.10 15.99
C THR A 56 6.55 -2.53 15.89
N ILE A 57 7.45 -1.75 16.48
CA ILE A 57 8.87 -2.07 16.59
C ILE A 57 9.15 -2.40 18.06
N TYR A 58 9.71 -3.58 18.28
CA TYR A 58 10.14 -4.05 19.58
C TYR A 58 11.67 -3.98 19.62
N ASN A 59 12.23 -3.22 20.55
CA ASN A 59 13.66 -3.22 20.82
C ASN A 59 13.91 -4.04 22.08
N TYR A 60 14.58 -5.18 21.95
CA TYR A 60 14.87 -6.07 23.05
C TYR A 60 16.36 -6.07 23.37
N THR A 61 16.69 -5.90 24.65
CA THR A 61 18.03 -6.10 25.18
C THR A 61 17.98 -7.22 26.20
N ILE A 62 18.50 -8.39 25.84
CA ILE A 62 18.52 -9.57 26.70
C ILE A 62 19.93 -9.73 27.26
N LYS A 63 20.04 -9.74 28.60
CA LYS A 63 21.25 -10.04 29.36
C LYS A 63 21.01 -11.31 30.18
N THR A 64 22.08 -11.91 30.70
CA THR A 64 22.03 -13.17 31.45
C THR A 64 21.10 -13.11 32.67
N ASN A 65 20.89 -11.91 33.23
CA ASN A 65 20.14 -11.70 34.49
C ASN A 65 18.90 -10.79 34.32
N CYS A 66 18.69 -10.19 33.15
CA CYS A 66 17.55 -9.30 32.90
C CYS A 66 17.23 -9.17 31.41
N ALA A 67 15.98 -8.86 31.09
CA ALA A 67 15.56 -8.48 29.74
C ALA A 67 14.87 -7.11 29.79
N HIS A 68 15.28 -6.21 28.90
CA HIS A 68 14.63 -4.92 28.67
C HIS A 68 13.89 -4.97 27.33
N LEU A 69 12.67 -4.44 27.31
CA LEU A 69 11.83 -4.35 26.13
C LEU A 69 11.32 -2.90 26.00
N GLU A 70 11.62 -2.26 24.89
CA GLU A 70 11.07 -0.96 24.53
C GLU A 70 10.09 -1.12 23.37
N TYR A 71 8.95 -0.42 23.47
CA TYR A 71 7.85 -0.48 22.52
C TYR A 71 7.74 0.84 21.76
N TYR A 72 7.78 0.76 20.42
CA TYR A 72 7.59 1.92 19.56
C TYR A 72 6.51 1.67 18.51
N LEU A 73 5.57 2.61 18.45
CA LEU A 73 4.59 2.69 17.39
C LEU A 73 5.17 3.51 16.24
N HIS A 74 5.45 2.87 15.11
CA HIS A 74 6.05 3.52 13.97
C HIS A 74 5.08 3.60 12.79
N TYR A 75 4.88 4.81 12.30
CA TYR A 75 4.23 5.07 11.02
C TYR A 75 5.30 5.40 9.96
N PRO A 76 5.10 5.01 8.70
CA PRO A 76 6.00 5.42 7.63
C PRO A 76 6.10 6.95 7.54
N ASP A 77 7.30 7.50 7.36
CA ASP A 77 7.54 8.95 7.36
C ASP A 77 6.69 9.69 6.33
N PHE A 78 6.47 9.10 5.15
CA PHE A 78 5.63 9.67 4.09
C PHE A 78 4.13 9.69 4.44
N ALA A 79 3.67 8.82 5.35
CA ALA A 79 2.28 8.73 5.79
C ALA A 79 2.02 9.46 7.12
N SER A 80 3.09 9.76 7.87
CA SER A 80 3.00 10.47 9.15
C SER A 80 2.24 11.80 9.04
N SER A 81 2.48 12.60 7.99
CA SER A 81 1.76 13.87 7.80
C SER A 81 0.26 13.68 7.50
N PHE A 82 -0.09 12.65 6.73
CA PHE A 82 -1.48 12.31 6.43
C PHE A 82 -2.24 11.91 7.70
N PHE A 83 -1.63 11.07 8.55
CA PHE A 83 -2.24 10.66 9.82
C PHE A 83 -2.26 11.76 10.89
N LYS A 84 -1.22 12.60 10.97
CA LYS A 84 -1.22 13.78 11.85
C LYS A 84 -2.34 14.75 11.47
N GLY A 85 -2.64 14.93 10.19
CA GLY A 85 -3.77 15.75 9.73
C GLY A 85 -5.14 15.23 10.17
N ILE A 86 -5.31 13.90 10.23
CA ILE A 86 -6.56 13.26 10.70
C ILE A 86 -6.66 13.30 12.24
N ALA A 87 -5.53 13.24 12.95
CA ALA A 87 -5.48 13.25 14.41
C ALA A 87 -5.63 14.65 15.05
N ILE A 88 -5.66 15.73 14.26
CA ILE A 88 -5.85 17.12 14.73
C ILE A 88 -7.33 17.57 14.62
N ALA A 89 -8.25 16.68 14.24
CA ALA A 89 -9.70 16.94 14.27
C ALA A 89 -10.33 16.67 15.63
#